data_AF-A0A917K754-F1
#
_entry.id   AF-A0A917K754-F1
#
_cell.length_a   1.000
_cell.length_b   1.000
_cell.length_c   1.000
_cell.angle_alpha   90.00
_cell.angle_beta   90.00
_cell.angle_gamma   90.00
#
_symmetry.space_group_name_H-M   'P 1'
#
loop_
_entity.id
_entity.type
_entity.pdbx_description
1 polymer ?
#
loop_
_entity_poly.entity_id
_entity_poly.type
_entity_poly.pdbx_seq_one_letter_code
_entity_poly.pdbx_strand_id
1 'polypeptide(L)'
;MTGYDWRLAPLHSKAAEHADQIEVHKLGGWKPHMARRPGETVAEWHARLVWSCYVCGQRFERGQRQELNDHEDAHGGLNRK
;
A
#
# COMPACT_ATOMS: atom_id res chain seq x y z
N MET A 1 32.54 -10.34 -32.13
CA MET A 1 32.34 -11.12 -30.89
C MET A 1 33.37 -10.64 -29.88
N THR A 2 33.06 -9.56 -29.16
CA THR A 2 33.92 -8.98 -28.12
C THR A 2 33.21 -9.16 -26.79
N GLY A 3 33.84 -9.90 -25.89
CA GLY A 3 33.26 -10.47 -24.69
C GLY A 3 32.80 -9.43 -23.67
N TYR A 4 31.64 -9.68 -23.08
CA TYR A 4 31.19 -8.99 -21.89
C TYR A 4 31.90 -9.60 -20.68
N ASP A 5 32.77 -8.80 -20.07
CA ASP A 5 33.52 -9.07 -18.84
C ASP A 5 32.56 -8.98 -17.65
N TRP A 6 32.28 -10.10 -16.99
CA TRP A 6 31.27 -10.28 -15.94
C TRP A 6 31.76 -9.85 -14.55
N ARG A 7 32.66 -8.87 -14.45
CA ARG A 7 33.20 -8.42 -13.16
C ARG A 7 32.09 -7.82 -12.29
N LEU A 8 31.58 -8.67 -11.40
CA LEU A 8 30.70 -8.37 -10.28
C LEU A 8 31.31 -7.25 -9.44
N ALA A 9 30.68 -6.08 -9.45
CA ALA A 9 30.98 -5.03 -8.48
C ALA A 9 30.45 -5.46 -7.10
N PRO A 10 31.23 -5.31 -6.01
CA PRO A 10 30.75 -5.62 -4.66
C PRO A 10 29.64 -4.64 -4.30
N LEU A 11 28.41 -5.13 -4.15
CA LEU A 11 27.33 -4.36 -3.51
C LEU A 11 27.68 -4.22 -2.03
N HIS A 12 28.35 -3.12 -1.72
CA HIS A 12 28.68 -2.72 -0.37
C HIS A 12 27.38 -2.51 0.41
N SER A 13 27.18 -3.37 1.40
CA SER A 13 26.09 -3.31 2.38
C SER A 13 26.01 -1.93 3.04
N LYS A 14 24.91 -1.22 2.83
CA LYS A 14 24.43 -0.18 3.75
C LYS A 14 22.95 -0.40 4.02
N ALA A 15 22.69 -1.36 4.90
CA ALA A 15 21.50 -1.31 5.74
C ALA A 15 21.69 -0.16 6.72
N ALA A 16 20.98 0.95 6.51
CA ALA A 16 20.59 1.92 7.53
C ALA A 16 19.87 3.11 6.87
N GLU A 17 18.58 3.22 7.19
CA GLU A 17 17.92 4.51 7.45
C GLU A 17 17.66 5.41 6.24
N HIS A 18 16.60 5.06 5.50
CA HIS A 18 15.80 6.05 4.78
C HIS A 18 14.33 5.89 5.17
N ALA A 19 14.07 6.08 6.47
CA ALA A 19 12.79 6.62 6.91
C ALA A 19 12.83 8.13 6.62
N ASP A 20 11.71 8.71 6.18
CA ASP A 20 11.59 10.12 5.79
C ASP A 20 12.14 10.34 4.36
N GLN A 21 11.39 10.54 3.29
CA GLN A 21 10.10 11.17 3.10
C GLN A 21 9.46 10.53 1.86
N ILE A 22 8.32 9.85 2.02
CA ILE A 22 7.42 9.63 0.88
C ILE A 22 6.66 10.94 0.77
N GLU A 23 7.06 11.79 -0.18
CA GLU A 23 6.29 12.96 -0.58
C GLU A 23 4.88 12.48 -0.96
N VAL A 24 3.94 12.73 -0.05
CA VAL A 24 2.53 12.38 -0.20
C VAL A 24 1.93 13.35 -1.21
N HIS A 25 2.16 13.05 -2.49
CA HIS A 25 1.50 13.73 -3.60
C HIS A 25 -0.01 13.63 -3.39
N LYS A 26 -0.62 14.80 -3.27
CA LYS A 26 -2.03 15.05 -2.93
C LYS A 26 -2.99 14.49 -3.99
N LEU A 27 -3.30 13.21 -3.91
CA LEU A 27 -4.44 12.59 -4.62
C LEU A 27 -5.20 11.71 -3.61
N GLY A 28 -6.18 12.29 -2.92
CA GLY A 28 -7.01 11.59 -1.92
C GLY A 28 -6.29 11.38 -0.59
N GLY A 29 -6.44 12.33 0.34
CA GLY A 29 -5.72 12.35 1.61
C GLY A 29 -5.84 11.05 2.40
N TRP A 30 -4.69 10.58 2.89
CA TRP A 30 -4.55 9.48 3.83
C TRP A 30 -5.55 9.63 4.99
N LYS A 31 -6.49 8.68 5.11
CA LYS A 31 -7.51 8.73 6.15
C LYS A 31 -6.96 8.17 7.47
N PRO A 32 -7.46 8.62 8.63
CA PRO A 32 -6.95 8.18 9.93
C PRO A 32 -7.06 6.66 10.14
N HIS A 33 -8.04 5.99 9.53
CA HIS A 33 -8.15 4.53 9.59
C HIS A 33 -7.05 3.80 8.83
N MET A 34 -6.36 4.48 7.90
CA MET A 34 -5.22 3.95 7.17
C MET A 34 -3.90 4.10 7.91
N ALA A 35 -3.85 4.90 8.97
CA ALA A 35 -2.62 5.08 9.72
C ALA A 35 -2.14 3.76 10.33
N ARG A 36 -0.83 3.52 10.26
CA ARG A 36 -0.18 2.42 10.98
C ARG A 36 -0.22 2.71 12.47
N ARG A 37 -0.58 1.73 13.29
CA ARG A 37 -0.62 1.89 14.76
C ARG A 37 0.80 1.79 15.34
N PRO A 38 1.07 2.42 16.50
CA PRO A 38 2.32 2.22 17.20
C PRO A 38 2.46 0.74 17.61
N GLY A 39 3.59 0.12 17.30
CA GLY A 39 3.86 -1.30 17.56
C GLY A 39 3.31 -2.29 16.53
N GLU A 40 2.58 -1.83 15.50
CA GLU A 40 2.11 -2.67 14.38
C GLU A 40 3.22 -2.82 13.33
N THR A 41 3.50 -4.05 12.89
CA THR A 41 4.43 -4.28 11.77
C THR A 41 3.80 -3.83 10.45
N VAL A 42 4.65 -3.60 9.43
CA VAL A 42 4.16 -3.24 8.08
C VAL A 42 3.27 -4.35 7.50
N ALA A 43 3.57 -5.61 7.79
CA ALA A 43 2.79 -6.75 7.32
C ALA A 43 1.39 -6.78 7.94
N GLU A 44 1.28 -6.54 9.25
CA GLU A 44 -0.01 -6.47 9.95
C GLU A 44 -0.85 -5.29 9.47
N TRP A 45 -0.21 -4.15 9.27
CA TRP A 45 -0.83 -2.96 8.70
C TRP A 45 -1.39 -3.21 7.31
N HIS A 46 -0.61 -3.81 6.40
CA HIS A 46 -1.09 -4.21 5.09
C HIS A 46 -2.21 -5.24 5.17
N ALA A 47 -2.09 -6.27 6.02
CA ALA A 47 -3.11 -7.31 6.17
C ALA A 47 -4.46 -6.73 6.61
N ARG A 48 -4.44 -5.68 7.44
CA ARG A 48 -5.63 -4.96 7.86
C ARG A 48 -6.21 -4.11 6.72
N LEU A 49 -5.38 -3.39 5.97
CA LEU A 49 -5.85 -2.53 4.87
C LEU A 49 -6.36 -3.32 3.66
N VAL A 50 -5.82 -4.51 3.40
CA VAL A 50 -6.25 -5.37 2.29
C VAL A 50 -7.76 -5.67 2.33
N TRP A 51 -8.35 -5.72 3.52
CA TRP A 51 -9.76 -6.00 3.74
C TRP A 51 -10.52 -4.79 4.29
N SER A 52 -9.99 -3.58 4.10
CA SER A 52 -10.64 -2.35 4.55
C SER A 52 -10.86 -1.42 3.37
N CYS A 53 -12.05 -0.85 3.25
CA CYS A 53 -12.36 0.15 2.23
C CYS A 53 -11.44 1.36 2.38
N TYR A 54 -10.81 1.78 1.27
CA TYR A 54 -9.97 2.96 1.28
C TYR A 54 -10.79 4.25 1.46
N VAL A 55 -12.06 4.28 1.08
CA VAL A 55 -12.88 5.50 1.14
C VAL A 55 -13.48 5.74 2.53
N CYS A 56 -14.00 4.72 3.20
CA CYS A 56 -14.70 4.89 4.49
C CYS A 56 -14.10 4.11 5.66
N GLY A 57 -13.17 3.17 5.40
CA GLY A 57 -12.54 2.35 6.43
C GLY A 57 -13.39 1.17 6.92
N GLN A 58 -14.50 0.87 6.26
CA GLN A 58 -15.30 -0.33 6.55
C GLN A 58 -14.45 -1.58 6.35
N ARG A 59 -14.52 -2.49 7.32
CA ARG A 59 -13.78 -3.76 7.32
C ARG A 59 -14.65 -4.87 6.75
N PHE A 60 -14.01 -5.74 5.99
CA PHE A 60 -14.58 -6.94 5.39
C PHE A 60 -13.82 -8.16 5.91
N GLU A 61 -14.47 -9.32 5.86
CA GLU A 61 -13.81 -10.56 6.28
C GLU A 61 -12.86 -11.07 5.20
N ARG A 62 -11.89 -11.90 5.61
CA ARG A 62 -10.98 -12.54 4.65
C ARG A 62 -11.79 -13.42 3.71
N GLY A 63 -11.64 -13.18 2.41
CA GLY A 63 -12.39 -13.90 1.37
C GLY A 63 -13.52 -13.07 0.74
N GLN A 64 -13.98 -12.01 1.39
CA GLN A 64 -15.02 -11.11 0.86
C GLN A 64 -14.42 -10.03 -0.09
N ARG A 65 -13.53 -10.45 -1.00
CA ARG A 65 -12.82 -9.49 -1.88
C ARG A 65 -13.78 -8.82 -2.86
N GLN A 66 -14.76 -9.58 -3.33
CA GLN A 66 -15.80 -9.07 -4.23
C GLN A 66 -16.63 -8.00 -3.54
N GLU A 67 -17.14 -8.25 -2.33
CA GLU A 67 -17.96 -7.28 -1.59
C GLU A 67 -17.19 -6.00 -1.25
N LEU A 68 -15.90 -6.10 -0.93
CA LEU A 68 -15.05 -4.92 -0.76
C LEU A 68 -14.96 -4.11 -2.07
N ASN A 69 -14.74 -4.77 -3.21
CA ASN A 69 -14.65 -4.08 -4.49
C ASN A 69 -15.99 -3.42 -4.87
N ASP A 70 -17.12 -4.12 -4.72
CA ASP A 70 -18.46 -3.57 -4.97
C ASP A 70 -18.75 -2.37 -4.07
N HIS A 71 -18.34 -2.45 -2.81
CA HIS A 71 -18.45 -1.34 -1.87
C HIS A 71 -17.58 -0.15 -2.30
N GLU A 72 -16.36 -0.39 -2.77
CA GLU A 72 -15.48 0.66 -3.29
C GLU A 72 -16.02 1.29 -4.58
N ASP A 73 -16.61 0.52 -5.48
CA ASP A 73 -17.31 1.00 -6.68
C ASP A 73 -18.51 1.88 -6.31
N ALA A 74 -19.27 1.51 -5.28
CA ALA A 74 -20.41 2.31 -4.80
C ALA A 74 -20.00 3.71 -4.34
N HIS A 75 -18.77 3.90 -3.82
CA HIS A 75 -18.25 5.25 -3.51
C HIS A 75 -17.99 6.08 -4.78
N GLY A 76 -17.63 5.44 -5.90
CA GLY A 76 -17.52 6.08 -7.22
C GLY A 76 -18.87 6.27 -7.92
N GLY A 77 -19.95 5.72 -7.36
CA GLY A 77 -21.26 5.52 -7.96
C GLY A 77 -22.21 6.71 -8.00
N LEU A 78 -21.72 7.93 -8.26
CA LEU A 78 -22.57 9.07 -8.68
C LEU A 78 -22.23 9.53 -10.11
N ASN A 79 -21.96 8.62 -11.05
CA ASN A 79 -21.85 8.94 -12.47
C ASN A 79 -22.32 7.81 -13.40
N ARG A 80 -23.56 7.34 -13.23
CA ARG A 80 -24.31 6.70 -14.32
C ARG A 80 -25.61 7.48 -14.53
N LYS A 81 -25.58 8.35 -15.55
CA LYS A 81 -26.75 8.99 -16.14
C LYS A 81 -27.65 7.97 -16.83
#